data_AF-A0A7J6TH66-F1
#
_entry.id   AF-A0A7J6TH66-F1
#
_cell.length_a   1.000
_cell.length_b   1.000
_cell.length_c   1.000
_cell.angle_alpha   90.00
_cell.angle_beta   90.00
_cell.angle_gamma   90.00
#
_symmetry.space_group_name_H-M   'P 1'
#
loop_
_entity.id
_entity.type
_entity.pdbx_description
1 polymer ?
#
loop_
_entity_poly.entity_id
_entity_poly.type
_entity_poly.pdbx_seq_one_letter_code
_entity_poly.pdbx_strand_id
1 'polypeptide(L)'
;MANHFRKENRIGVSGTSNPPDPVLTFNTQDDDDEGDRVSKWLKDAMVKSGFANPTPIQAQAIPLMLTGDHLLAQAPTGSGKTLAFIVPLLQRLARPEKKFCRGIIVDPTRELAVQTVREADR
;
A
#
# COMPACT_ATOMS: atom_id res chain seq x y z
N MET A 1 -11.53 3.81 15.70
CA MET A 1 -11.93 4.06 14.30
C MET A 1 -11.64 2.87 13.38
N ALA A 2 -10.46 2.25 13.47
CA ALA A 2 -10.06 1.12 12.62
C ALA A 2 -11.08 -0.03 12.50
N ASN A 3 -11.63 -0.53 13.62
CA ASN A 3 -12.61 -1.64 13.58
C ASN A 3 -13.93 -1.27 12.87
N HIS A 4 -14.35 0.00 13.00
CA HIS A 4 -15.53 0.50 12.30
C HIS A 4 -15.28 0.55 10.80
N PHE A 5 -14.16 1.16 10.38
CA PHE A 5 -13.75 1.23 8.98
C PHE A 5 -13.63 -0.17 8.34
N ARG A 6 -13.01 -1.13 9.03
CA ARG A 6 -12.91 -2.52 8.57
C ARG A 6 -14.28 -3.15 8.35
N LYS A 7 -15.21 -2.94 9.29
CA LYS A 7 -16.58 -3.47 9.19
C LYS A 7 -17.34 -2.86 8.02
N GLU A 8 -17.29 -1.54 7.85
CA GLU A 8 -17.96 -0.82 6.77
C GLU A 8 -17.44 -1.25 5.39
N ASN A 9 -16.12 -1.41 5.27
CA ASN A 9 -15.45 -1.79 4.02
C ASN A 9 -15.30 -3.30 3.82
N ARG A 10 -15.92 -4.11 4.69
CA ARG A 10 -15.89 -5.59 4.64
C ARG A 10 -14.47 -6.16 4.58
N ILE A 11 -13.55 -5.58 5.34
CA ILE A 11 -12.16 -6.00 5.43
C ILE A 11 -12.04 -7.09 6.49
N GLY A 12 -11.76 -8.33 6.06
CA GLY A 12 -11.39 -9.43 6.94
C GLY A 12 -9.87 -9.47 7.12
N VAL A 13 -9.40 -9.59 8.37
CA VAL A 13 -8.00 -9.81 8.69
C VAL A 13 -7.89 -11.00 9.63
N SER A 14 -6.98 -11.92 9.31
CA SER A 14 -6.71 -13.12 10.10
C SER A 14 -5.20 -13.41 10.11
N GLY A 15 -4.76 -14.29 11.02
CA GLY A 15 -3.34 -14.69 11.12
C GLY A 15 -2.45 -13.74 11.93
N THR A 16 -2.99 -12.64 12.46
CA THR A 16 -2.29 -11.74 13.40
C THR A 16 -3.20 -11.37 14.56
N SER A 17 -2.64 -11.31 15.78
CA SER A 17 -3.38 -10.94 17.00
C SER A 17 -3.59 -9.42 17.13
N ASN A 18 -2.78 -8.62 16.43
CA ASN A 18 -2.87 -7.16 16.48
C ASN A 18 -2.53 -6.55 15.11
N PRO A 19 -3.47 -6.54 14.15
CA PRO A 19 -3.22 -5.96 12.84
C PRO A 19 -3.06 -4.43 12.95
N PRO A 20 -2.08 -3.83 12.24
CA PRO A 20 -1.91 -2.39 12.23
C PRO A 20 -3.16 -1.71 11.66
N ASP A 21 -3.41 -0.50 12.15
CA ASP A 21 -4.57 0.28 11.75
C ASP A 21 -4.53 0.61 10.24
N PRO A 22 -5.71 0.62 9.58
CA PRO A 22 -5.76 0.96 8.16
C PRO A 22 -5.34 2.41 7.93
N VAL A 23 -4.61 2.67 6.85
CA VAL A 23 -4.36 4.03 6.36
C VAL A 23 -5.68 4.56 5.81
N LEU A 24 -6.16 5.68 6.36
CA LEU A 24 -7.46 6.25 6.00
C LEU A 24 -7.36 7.35 4.94
N THR A 25 -6.20 7.99 4.83
CA THR A 25 -5.95 9.15 3.97
C THR A 25 -4.47 9.19 3.60
N PHE A 26 -4.16 9.64 2.38
CA PHE A 26 -2.81 10.04 1.99
C PHE A 26 -2.62 11.56 2.00
N ASN A 27 -3.61 12.34 2.45
CA ASN A 27 -3.46 13.79 2.55
C ASN A 27 -2.46 14.13 3.65
N THR A 28 -1.48 14.98 3.32
CA THR A 28 -0.43 15.44 4.22
C THR A 28 -0.84 16.64 5.07
N GLN A 29 -2.06 17.15 4.89
CA GLN A 29 -2.66 18.16 5.78
C GLN A 29 -3.15 17.53 7.10
N ASP A 30 -3.29 16.21 7.13
CA ASP A 30 -3.69 15.42 8.29
C ASP A 30 -2.47 14.84 9.06
N ASP A 31 -1.27 15.43 8.89
CA ASP A 31 0.04 14.92 9.36
C ASP A 31 0.26 14.94 10.91
N ASP A 32 -0.79 14.96 11.71
CA ASP A 32 -0.72 14.75 13.17
C ASP A 32 -0.61 13.27 13.55
N ASP A 33 -0.61 12.35 12.57
CA ASP A 33 -0.63 10.91 12.81
C ASP A 33 0.77 10.33 13.08
N GLU A 34 1.21 10.42 14.34
CA GLU A 34 2.47 9.89 14.88
C GLU A 34 2.68 8.37 14.61
N GLY A 35 1.65 7.67 14.12
CA GLY A 35 1.65 6.24 13.78
C GLY A 35 1.76 5.91 12.28
N ASP A 36 1.75 6.89 11.37
CA ASP A 36 1.78 6.59 9.93
C ASP A 36 3.16 6.14 9.46
N ARG A 37 3.19 4.98 8.81
CA ARG A 37 4.42 4.32 8.35
C ARG A 37 4.74 4.67 6.89
N VAL A 38 3.86 5.41 6.22
CA VAL A 38 4.06 5.94 4.86
C VAL A 38 4.71 7.32 4.94
N SER A 39 5.84 7.49 4.25
CA SER A 39 6.55 8.76 4.27
C SER A 39 5.82 9.87 3.51
N LYS A 40 6.03 11.12 3.94
CA LYS A 40 5.40 12.31 3.38
C LYS A 40 5.56 12.44 1.86
N TRP A 41 6.77 12.21 1.33
CA TRP A 41 7.01 12.33 -0.12
C TRP A 41 6.16 11.35 -0.93
N LEU A 42 5.92 10.15 -0.39
CA LEU A 42 5.14 9.12 -1.06
C LEU A 42 3.64 9.43 -0.96
N LYS A 43 3.18 9.94 0.18
CA LYS A 43 1.83 10.52 0.34
C LYS A 43 1.56 11.64 -0.68
N ASP A 44 2.47 12.61 -0.77
CA ASP A 44 2.38 13.72 -1.71
C ASP A 44 2.34 13.22 -3.17
N ALA A 45 3.13 12.19 -3.51
CA ALA A 45 3.10 11.56 -4.83
C ALA A 45 1.75 10.88 -5.10
N MET A 46 1.23 10.11 -4.14
CA MET A 46 -0.09 9.47 -4.25
C MET A 46 -1.21 10.49 -4.48
N VAL A 47 -1.22 11.59 -3.70
CA VAL A 47 -2.20 12.67 -3.86
C VAL A 47 -2.09 13.32 -5.24
N LYS A 48 -0.87 13.65 -5.70
CA LYS A 48 -0.63 14.22 -7.03
C LYS A 48 -1.07 13.30 -8.17
N SER A 49 -0.91 11.99 -8.01
CA SER A 49 -1.35 10.99 -8.99
C SER A 49 -2.86 10.70 -8.94
N GLY A 50 -3.60 11.38 -8.06
CA GLY A 50 -5.07 11.29 -7.94
C GLY A 50 -5.56 10.22 -6.96
N PHE A 51 -4.67 9.71 -6.10
CA PHE A 51 -4.93 8.64 -5.15
C PHE A 51 -4.95 9.14 -3.70
N ALA A 52 -5.63 10.25 -3.43
CA ALA A 52 -5.69 10.83 -2.08
C ALA A 52 -6.36 9.91 -1.04
N ASN A 53 -7.37 9.16 -1.47
CA ASN A 53 -8.12 8.24 -0.61
C ASN A 53 -7.77 6.79 -0.99
N PRO A 54 -7.19 5.99 -0.06
CA PRO A 54 -6.89 4.60 -0.34
C PRO A 54 -8.15 3.77 -0.56
N THR A 55 -8.07 2.80 -1.48
CA THR A 55 -9.11 1.76 -1.59
C THR A 55 -9.07 0.83 -0.36
N PRO A 56 -10.14 0.07 -0.06
CA PRO A 56 -10.17 -0.82 1.10
C PRO A 56 -8.99 -1.79 1.19
N ILE A 57 -8.55 -2.35 0.05
CA ILE A 57 -7.41 -3.26 0.03
C ILE A 57 -6.09 -2.52 0.28
N GLN A 58 -5.92 -1.30 -0.24
CA GLN A 58 -4.75 -0.46 0.00
C GLN A 58 -4.68 -0.05 1.48
N ALA A 59 -5.79 0.44 2.03
CA ALA A 59 -5.90 0.92 3.40
C ALA A 59 -5.36 -0.10 4.41
N GLN A 60 -5.70 -1.39 4.25
CA GLN A 60 -5.23 -2.42 5.18
C GLN A 60 -3.92 -3.10 4.75
N ALA A 61 -3.70 -3.35 3.45
CA ALA A 61 -2.52 -4.08 2.99
C ALA A 61 -1.23 -3.27 3.10
N ILE A 62 -1.27 -1.95 2.86
CA ILE A 62 -0.08 -1.09 2.95
C ILE A 62 0.54 -1.13 4.36
N PRO A 63 -0.19 -0.83 5.45
CA PRO A 63 0.40 -0.85 6.79
C PRO A 63 0.81 -2.26 7.22
N LEU A 64 0.08 -3.31 6.79
CA LEU A 64 0.47 -4.71 6.99
C LEU A 64 1.81 -5.02 6.31
N MET A 65 1.97 -4.71 5.01
CA MET A 65 3.22 -4.95 4.31
C MET A 65 4.38 -4.14 4.89
N LEU A 66 4.13 -2.95 5.44
CA LEU A 66 5.18 -2.17 6.09
C LEU A 66 5.69 -2.81 7.39
N THR A 67 4.96 -3.75 8.02
CA THR A 67 5.43 -4.45 9.25
C THR A 67 6.69 -5.27 9.00
N GLY A 68 6.86 -5.80 7.78
CA GLY A 68 7.87 -6.82 7.52
C GLY A 68 7.25 -8.19 7.26
N ASP A 69 6.01 -8.39 7.69
CA ASP A 69 5.36 -9.71 7.67
C ASP A 69 4.94 -10.16 6.27
N HIS A 70 4.70 -11.46 6.15
CA HIS A 70 4.12 -12.08 4.95
C HIS A 70 2.61 -11.82 4.91
N LEU A 71 2.09 -11.51 3.72
CA LEU A 71 0.70 -11.16 3.52
C LEU A 71 0.12 -11.92 2.33
N LEU A 72 -1.04 -12.54 2.53
CA LEU A 72 -1.95 -12.95 1.46
C LEU A 72 -3.11 -11.95 1.40
N ALA A 73 -3.23 -11.24 0.28
CA ALA A 73 -4.26 -10.21 0.09
C ALA A 73 -5.21 -10.62 -1.03
N GLN A 74 -6.52 -10.70 -0.74
CA GLN A 74 -7.56 -11.04 -1.70
C GLN A 74 -8.56 -9.90 -1.83
N ALA A 75 -8.76 -9.42 -3.06
CA ALA A 75 -9.78 -8.43 -3.40
C ALA A 75 -10.18 -8.57 -4.89
N PRO A 76 -11.39 -8.14 -5.29
CA PRO A 76 -11.85 -8.23 -6.69
C PRO A 76 -10.94 -7.50 -7.69
N THR A 77 -11.07 -7.80 -8.98
CA THR A 77 -10.41 -7.01 -10.05
C THR A 77 -10.84 -5.55 -9.99
N GLY A 78 -9.93 -4.61 -10.29
CA GLY A 78 -10.22 -3.17 -10.21
C GLY A 78 -10.17 -2.56 -8.81
N SER A 79 -9.90 -3.35 -7.75
CA SER A 79 -9.82 -2.85 -6.36
C SER A 79 -8.56 -2.04 -6.03
N GLY A 80 -7.64 -1.82 -6.98
CA GLY A 80 -6.41 -1.06 -6.73
C GLY A 80 -5.30 -1.86 -6.03
N LYS A 81 -5.28 -3.20 -6.17
CA LYS A 81 -4.23 -4.07 -5.60
C LYS A 81 -2.81 -3.70 -6.01
N THR A 82 -2.62 -3.16 -7.21
CA THR A 82 -1.31 -2.79 -7.76
C THR A 82 -0.60 -1.78 -6.85
N LEU A 83 -1.26 -0.66 -6.52
CA LEU A 83 -0.70 0.31 -5.58
C LEU A 83 -0.59 -0.23 -4.15
N ALA A 84 -1.42 -1.20 -3.76
CA ALA A 84 -1.37 -1.80 -2.43
C ALA A 84 -0.02 -2.50 -2.14
N PHE A 85 0.67 -3.02 -3.16
CA PHE A 85 2.02 -3.57 -3.03
C PHE A 85 3.14 -2.66 -3.56
N ILE A 86 2.87 -1.75 -4.51
CA ILE A 86 3.88 -0.79 -5.01
C ILE A 86 4.25 0.23 -3.94
N VAL A 87 3.27 0.82 -3.24
CA VAL A 87 3.50 1.83 -2.20
C VAL A 87 4.48 1.33 -1.12
N PRO A 88 4.24 0.17 -0.45
CA PRO A 88 5.18 -0.32 0.56
C PRO A 88 6.52 -0.74 -0.04
N LEU A 89 6.57 -1.18 -1.30
CA LEU A 89 7.83 -1.45 -1.99
C LEU A 89 8.65 -0.18 -2.18
N LEU A 90 8.06 0.89 -2.72
CA LEU A 90 8.72 2.19 -2.90
C LEU A 90 9.19 2.79 -1.58
N GLN A 91 8.36 2.70 -0.53
CA GLN A 91 8.73 3.13 0.84
C GLN A 91 10.01 2.43 1.32
N ARG A 92 10.14 1.12 1.08
CA ARG A 92 11.34 0.35 1.45
C ARG A 92 12.54 0.69 0.56
N LEU A 93 12.32 0.96 -0.72
CA LEU A 93 13.39 1.32 -1.68
C LEU A 93 13.91 2.75 -1.51
N ALA A 94 13.18 3.63 -0.81
CA ALA A 94 13.53 5.04 -0.63
C ALA A 94 14.92 5.24 0.00
N ARG A 95 15.38 4.31 0.84
CA ARG A 95 16.74 4.33 1.39
C ARG A 95 17.71 3.82 0.32
N PRO A 96 18.67 4.62 -0.18
CA PRO A 96 19.61 4.16 -1.19
C PRO A 96 20.54 3.08 -0.61
N GLU A 97 20.71 2.00 -1.36
CA GLU A 97 21.64 0.91 -1.04
C GLU A 97 22.39 0.48 -2.30
N LYS A 98 23.68 0.12 -2.17
CA LYS A 98 24.52 -0.36 -3.27
C LYS A 98 24.19 -1.82 -3.64
N LYS A 99 22.93 -2.10 -3.97
CA LYS A 99 22.44 -3.42 -4.41
C LYS A 99 21.72 -3.25 -5.75
N PHE A 100 21.95 -4.19 -6.67
CA PHE A 100 21.40 -4.14 -8.03
C PHE A 100 19.88 -4.30 -8.05
N CYS A 101 19.35 -5.34 -7.41
CA CYS A 101 17.91 -5.60 -7.29
C CYS A 101 17.54 -5.71 -5.81
N ARG A 102 16.51 -4.98 -5.38
CA ARG A 102 16.05 -4.91 -3.97
C ARG A 102 14.57 -5.27 -3.78
N GLY A 103 13.87 -5.55 -4.87
CA GLY A 103 12.48 -5.99 -4.87
C GLY A 103 12.12 -6.56 -6.23
N ILE A 104 11.24 -7.56 -6.21
CA ILE A 104 10.77 -8.27 -7.41
C ILE A 104 9.25 -8.32 -7.32
N ILE A 105 8.59 -7.91 -8.40
CA ILE A 105 7.17 -8.17 -8.64
C ILE A 105 7.09 -9.22 -9.73
N VAL A 106 6.28 -10.25 -9.51
CA VAL A 106 6.08 -11.35 -10.46
C VAL A 106 4.64 -11.32 -10.91
N ASP A 107 4.44 -11.12 -12.21
CA ASP A 107 3.14 -11.16 -12.87
C ASP A 107 3.04 -12.41 -13.76
N PRO A 108 1.83 -12.97 -13.97
CA PRO A 108 1.67 -14.23 -14.70
C PRO A 108 1.82 -14.07 -16.23
N THR A 109 1.75 -12.85 -16.75
CA THR A 109 2.00 -12.56 -18.18
C THR A 109 2.81 -11.27 -18.34
N ARG A 110 3.43 -11.13 -19.52
CA ARG A 110 4.22 -9.94 -19.87
C ARG A 110 3.37 -8.68 -19.94
N GLU A 111 2.14 -8.79 -20.43
CA GLU A 111 1.20 -7.68 -20.57
C GLU A 111 0.83 -7.11 -19.20
N LEU A 112 0.58 -7.98 -18.22
CA LEU A 112 0.32 -7.58 -16.84
C LEU A 112 1.56 -6.95 -16.20
N ALA A 113 2.76 -7.51 -16.43
CA ALA A 113 4.00 -6.89 -15.97
C ALA A 113 4.18 -5.47 -16.52
N VAL A 114 3.90 -5.25 -17.80
CA VAL A 114 3.95 -3.92 -18.42
C VAL A 114 2.91 -2.97 -17.81
N GLN A 115 1.71 -3.44 -17.49
CA GLN A 115 0.70 -2.64 -16.80
C GLN A 115 1.16 -2.25 -15.40
N THR A 116 1.72 -3.18 -14.64
CA THR A 116 2.30 -2.92 -13.31
C THR A 116 3.39 -1.85 -13.37
N VAL A 117 4.31 -1.94 -14.35
CA VAL A 117 5.37 -0.92 -14.54
C VAL A 117 4.78 0.45 -14.85
N ARG A 118 3.80 0.54 -15.76
CA ARG A 118 3.14 1.82 -16.09
C ARG A 118 2.48 2.47 -14.87
N GLU A 119 1.91 1.66 -13.98
CA GLU A 119 1.31 2.18 -12.75
C GLU A 119 2.39 2.67 -11.77
N ALA A 120 3.56 2.02 -11.73
CA ALA A 120 4.69 2.42 -10.89
C ALA A 120 5.37 3.73 -11.37
N ASP A 121 5.35 3.98 -12.68
CA ASP A 121 5.98 5.15 -13.32
C ASP A 121 5.11 6.42 -13.28
N ARG A 122 3.89 6.33 -12.72
CA ARG A 122 2.88 7.40 -12.74
C ARG A 122 3.02 8.40 -11.59
#